data_AF-A0AAD5Y4J4-F1
#
_entry.id   AF-A0AAD5Y4J4-F1
#
_cell.length_a   1.000
_cell.length_b   1.000
_cell.length_c   1.000
_cell.angle_alpha   90.00
_cell.angle_beta   90.00
_cell.angle_gamma   90.00
#
_symmetry.space_group_name_H-M   'P 1'
#
loop_
_entity.id
_entity.type
_entity.pdbx_description
1 polymer ?
#
loop_
_entity_poly.entity_id
_entity_poly.type
_entity_poly.pdbx_seq_one_letter_code
_entity_poly.pdbx_strand_id
1 'polypeptide(L)'
;MVIQADPCVLRGVPEFFETTLGECLQARTESLTTFRELGPPDLCHVVKTNPKSTISQIGSYHFVLGVDASSSATFSAYLNSLTYMLGLAGGKANPWKITGGTYCCFNAFSRVDLRVDIKIPGGVEAYVIDLRGDKHEITNTAAIWQETYVSAVLRAIHDDQMEEGVEPLLGLRKLDPLPTIKLEKRFLEAAAAEYFKGWQLGSKSEVQVPTVSSNHLVDGILKYFTNAGRLHDASAFFSTLFVEDPEVGAVLAQTYLGSGIS
;
A
#
# COMPACT_ATOMS: atom_id res chain seq x y z
N MET A 1 30.71 -11.73 22.81
CA MET A 1 30.98 -10.83 21.66
C MET A 1 29.63 -10.24 21.25
N VAL A 2 29.34 -9.00 21.65
CA VAL A 2 28.09 -8.34 21.22
C VAL A 2 28.29 -8.03 19.74
N ILE A 3 27.54 -8.70 18.86
CA ILE A 3 27.53 -8.36 17.44
C ILE A 3 27.01 -6.93 17.37
N GLN A 4 27.90 -5.99 17.07
CA GLN A 4 27.52 -4.60 16.85
C GLN A 4 26.67 -4.60 15.57
N ALA A 5 25.38 -4.32 15.70
CA ALA A 5 24.49 -4.19 14.55
C ALA A 5 25.06 -3.15 13.58
N ASP A 6 25.05 -3.45 12.29
CA ASP A 6 25.52 -2.54 11.26
C ASP A 6 24.74 -1.22 11.37
N PRO A 7 25.44 -0.07 11.55
CA PRO A 7 24.80 1.22 11.74
C PRO A 7 23.99 1.68 10.52
N CYS A 8 24.17 1.08 9.34
CA CYS A 8 23.37 1.41 8.17
C CYS A 8 21.97 0.75 8.18
N VAL A 9 21.74 -0.24 9.05
CA VAL A 9 20.52 -1.05 9.06
C VAL A 9 19.38 -0.36 9.82
N LEU A 10 18.17 -0.38 9.24
CA LEU A 10 16.95 0.06 9.89
C LEU A 10 16.48 -0.97 10.92
N ARG A 11 16.40 -0.58 12.19
CA ARG A 11 15.94 -1.46 13.26
C ARG A 11 14.45 -1.80 13.07
N GLY A 12 14.10 -3.09 13.09
CA GLY A 12 12.70 -3.52 13.00
C GLY A 12 12.05 -3.27 11.64
N VAL A 13 12.85 -3.03 10.60
CA VAL A 13 12.39 -2.95 9.22
C VAL A 13 13.16 -3.99 8.42
N PRO A 14 12.50 -4.98 7.80
CA PRO A 14 13.18 -5.89 6.90
C PRO A 14 13.60 -5.09 5.67
N GLU A 15 14.85 -5.21 5.21
CA GLU A 15 15.33 -4.43 4.06
C GLU A 15 16.29 -5.22 3.18
N PHE A 16 16.23 -4.91 1.89
CA PHE A 16 17.19 -5.36 0.89
C PHE A 16 18.12 -4.20 0.57
N PHE A 17 19.43 -4.46 0.50
CA PHE A 17 20.41 -3.48 0.07
C PHE A 17 20.65 -3.62 -1.42
N GLU A 18 20.62 -2.49 -2.12
CA GLU A 18 20.83 -2.45 -3.56
C GLU A 18 22.32 -2.59 -3.89
N THR A 19 22.60 -3.25 -5.01
CA THR A 19 23.94 -3.25 -5.63
C THR A 19 24.16 -1.96 -6.38
N THR A 20 23.14 -1.53 -7.14
CA THR A 20 23.11 -0.25 -7.86
C THR A 20 21.96 0.60 -7.34
N LEU A 21 22.26 1.84 -6.95
CA LEU A 21 21.25 2.76 -6.42
C LEU A 21 20.08 2.94 -7.40
N GLY A 22 18.86 2.65 -6.93
CA GLY A 22 17.62 2.76 -7.71
C GLY A 22 17.29 1.54 -8.58
N GLU A 23 18.05 0.45 -8.52
CA GLU A 23 17.75 -0.78 -9.27
C GLU A 23 16.38 -1.37 -8.92
N CYS A 24 15.92 -1.23 -7.68
CA CYS A 24 14.59 -1.70 -7.26
C CYS A 24 13.44 -0.94 -7.96
N LEU A 25 13.63 0.36 -8.21
CA LEU A 25 12.65 1.20 -8.91
C LEU A 25 12.60 0.85 -10.39
N GLN A 26 13.76 0.56 -10.98
CA GLN A 26 13.85 0.06 -12.35
C GLN A 26 13.15 -1.30 -12.48
N ALA A 27 13.49 -2.27 -11.62
CA ALA A 27 12.88 -3.60 -11.63
C ALA A 27 11.35 -3.53 -11.44
N ARG A 28 10.86 -2.64 -10.57
CA ARG A 28 9.42 -2.38 -10.42
C ARG A 28 8.80 -1.86 -11.71
N THR A 29 9.46 -0.93 -12.39
CA THR A 29 9.00 -0.34 -13.66
C THR A 29 8.90 -1.40 -14.76
N GLU A 30 9.92 -2.24 -14.90
CA GLU A 30 9.96 -3.35 -15.86
C GLU A 30 8.84 -4.38 -15.59
N SER A 31 8.43 -4.53 -14.33
CA SER A 31 7.37 -5.43 -13.92
C SER A 31 5.95 -4.85 -14.04
N LEU A 32 5.76 -3.56 -14.35
CA LEU A 32 4.42 -2.92 -14.30
C LEU A 32 3.37 -3.61 -15.16
N THR A 33 3.77 -4.08 -16.35
CA THR A 33 2.86 -4.77 -17.29
C THR A 33 2.35 -6.11 -16.75
N THR A 34 3.05 -6.71 -15.79
CA THR A 34 2.68 -7.98 -15.16
C THR A 34 1.70 -7.78 -14.01
N PHE A 35 1.54 -6.57 -13.48
CA PHE A 35 0.62 -6.31 -12.38
C PHE A 35 -0.83 -6.57 -12.84
N ARG A 36 -1.54 -7.31 -12.00
CA ARG A 36 -2.95 -7.72 -12.17
C ARG A 36 -3.72 -7.30 -10.93
N GLU A 37 -5.01 -7.07 -11.13
CA GLU A 37 -5.97 -6.82 -10.05
C GLU A 37 -5.49 -5.70 -9.11
N LEU A 38 -5.44 -5.95 -7.80
CA LEU A 38 -4.99 -4.99 -6.80
C LEU A 38 -3.49 -4.65 -6.91
N GLY A 39 -2.69 -5.42 -7.65
CA GLY A 39 -1.24 -5.22 -7.79
C GLY A 39 -0.43 -5.69 -6.57
N PRO A 40 0.90 -5.54 -6.61
CA PRO A 40 1.78 -6.00 -5.54
C PRO A 40 1.75 -5.05 -4.34
N PRO A 41 2.36 -5.44 -3.20
CA PRO A 41 2.65 -4.52 -2.12
C PRO A 41 3.38 -3.25 -2.56
N ASP A 42 3.21 -2.21 -1.76
CA ASP A 42 3.87 -0.93 -1.98
C ASP A 42 5.38 -1.10 -1.79
N LEU A 43 6.17 -0.30 -2.50
CA LEU A 43 7.64 -0.34 -2.41
C LEU A 43 8.15 0.97 -1.81
N CYS A 44 8.91 0.88 -0.73
CA CYS A 44 9.60 2.01 -0.14
C CYS A 44 11.10 1.85 -0.37
N HIS A 45 11.67 2.71 -1.21
CA HIS A 45 13.10 2.84 -1.43
C HIS A 45 13.64 4.00 -0.59
N VAL A 46 14.79 3.83 0.04
CA VAL A 46 15.46 4.83 0.87
C VAL A 46 16.93 4.98 0.49
N VAL A 47 17.41 6.22 0.54
CA VAL A 47 18.78 6.59 0.22
C VAL A 47 19.49 7.06 1.48
N LYS A 48 20.48 6.30 1.93
CA LYS A 48 21.27 6.58 3.13
C LYS A 48 22.65 7.08 2.72
N THR A 49 23.17 8.08 3.41
CA THR A 49 24.50 8.65 3.14
C THR A 49 25.36 8.68 4.40
N ASN A 50 26.67 8.48 4.22
CA ASN A 50 27.69 8.65 5.23
C ASN A 50 28.94 9.24 4.58
N PRO A 51 29.16 10.57 4.67
CA PRO A 51 30.28 11.24 4.01
C PRO A 51 31.69 10.75 4.43
N LYS A 52 31.79 10.05 5.57
CA LYS A 52 33.05 9.53 6.11
C LYS A 52 33.31 8.07 5.74
N SER A 53 32.35 7.41 5.12
CA SER A 53 32.46 6.02 4.66
C SER A 53 33.10 5.95 3.28
N THR A 54 33.84 4.88 3.00
CA THR A 54 34.36 4.57 1.65
C THR A 54 33.23 4.46 0.64
N ILE A 55 32.09 3.90 1.07
CA ILE A 55 30.83 3.93 0.33
C ILE A 55 29.99 5.06 0.92
N SER A 56 29.96 6.19 0.24
CA SER A 56 29.34 7.42 0.75
C SER A 56 27.81 7.40 0.69
N GLN A 57 27.22 6.51 -0.12
CA GLN A 57 25.79 6.41 -0.35
C GLN A 57 25.39 4.95 -0.60
N ILE A 58 24.28 4.53 0.00
CA ILE A 58 23.67 3.21 -0.21
C ILE A 58 22.17 3.37 -0.42
N GLY A 59 21.62 2.54 -1.29
CA GLY A 59 20.18 2.34 -1.45
C GLY A 59 19.74 1.10 -0.66
N SER A 60 18.60 1.19 0.00
CA SER A 60 17.89 0.01 0.47
C SER A 60 16.39 0.16 0.24
N TYR A 61 15.68 -0.96 0.17
CA TYR A 61 14.24 -0.93 -0.03
C TYR A 61 13.55 -2.06 0.71
N HIS A 62 12.25 -1.90 0.90
CA HIS A 62 11.39 -2.90 1.50
C HIS A 62 9.96 -2.77 0.97
N PHE A 63 9.21 -3.86 1.08
CA PHE A 63 7.80 -3.89 0.71
C PHE A 63 6.94 -3.47 1.88
N VAL A 64 5.80 -2.84 1.61
CA VAL A 64 4.94 -2.26 2.63
C VAL A 64 3.48 -2.54 2.32
N LEU A 65 2.71 -2.84 3.37
CA LEU A 65 1.26 -2.83 3.35
C LEU A 65 0.74 -2.00 4.53
N GLY A 66 -0.38 -1.31 4.32
CA GLY A 66 -1.11 -0.59 5.36
C GLY A 66 -0.61 0.81 5.70
N VAL A 67 0.26 1.42 4.88
CA VAL A 67 0.51 2.87 4.99
C VAL A 67 -0.68 3.62 4.39
N ASP A 68 -1.08 4.72 5.04
CA ASP A 68 -2.10 5.61 4.50
C ASP A 68 -1.63 6.24 3.18
N ALA A 69 -2.22 5.80 2.06
CA ALA A 69 -1.93 6.25 0.71
C ALA A 69 -2.83 7.40 0.23
N SER A 70 -3.32 8.24 1.15
CA SER A 70 -4.22 9.35 0.81
C SER A 70 -3.54 10.67 0.44
N SER A 71 -2.21 10.79 0.60
CA SER A 71 -1.47 11.99 0.20
C SER A 71 0.05 11.77 0.10
N SER A 72 0.77 12.69 -0.54
CA SER A 72 2.23 12.69 -0.52
C SER A 72 2.81 12.98 0.87
N ALA A 73 2.04 13.67 1.73
CA ALA A 73 2.44 13.99 3.10
C ALA A 73 2.51 12.74 3.98
N THR A 74 1.59 11.79 3.82
CA THR A 74 1.59 10.53 4.58
C THR A 74 2.75 9.63 4.17
N PHE A 75 3.09 9.56 2.87
CA PHE A 75 4.30 8.87 2.40
C PHE A 75 5.58 9.54 2.92
N SER A 76 5.64 10.88 2.89
CA SER A 76 6.76 11.63 3.46
C SER A 76 6.91 11.38 4.97
N ALA A 77 5.80 11.33 5.71
CA ALA A 77 5.80 11.02 7.13
C ALA A 77 6.28 9.60 7.40
N TYR A 78 5.87 8.62 6.59
CA TYR A 78 6.36 7.25 6.68
C TYR A 78 7.88 7.18 6.47
N LEU A 79 8.41 7.78 5.39
CA LEU A 79 9.84 7.77 5.11
C LEU A 79 10.64 8.52 6.18
N ASN A 80 10.14 9.67 6.65
CA ASN A 80 10.73 10.40 7.77
C ASN A 80 10.74 9.55 9.06
N SER A 81 9.74 8.72 9.32
CA SER A 81 9.74 7.83 10.48
C SER A 81 10.91 6.83 10.48
N LEU A 82 11.40 6.44 9.29
CA LEU A 82 12.54 5.53 9.15
C LEU A 82 13.85 6.16 9.63
N THR A 83 13.94 7.50 9.65
CA THR A 83 15.13 8.20 10.20
C THR A 83 15.39 7.84 11.65
N TYR A 84 14.32 7.62 12.43
CA TYR A 84 14.42 7.20 13.83
C TYR A 84 14.80 5.73 13.98
N MET A 85 14.61 4.92 12.93
CA MET A 85 14.91 3.48 12.92
C MET A 85 16.40 3.18 12.72
N LEU A 86 17.19 4.12 12.19
CA LEU A 86 18.67 4.01 12.20
C LEU A 86 19.24 3.95 13.62
N GLY A 87 18.54 4.51 14.63
CA GLY A 87 18.90 4.43 16.03
C GLY A 87 20.31 4.96 16.35
N LEU A 88 20.91 4.48 17.44
CA LEU A 88 22.29 4.82 17.84
C LEU A 88 23.30 3.79 17.33
N ALA A 89 24.48 4.24 16.92
CA ALA A 89 25.60 3.37 16.58
C ALA A 89 26.57 3.28 17.78
N GLY A 90 26.58 2.15 18.49
CA GLY A 90 27.45 1.95 19.65
C GLY A 90 27.25 3.00 20.76
N GLY A 91 26.00 3.41 21.01
CA GLY A 91 25.65 4.44 21.99
C GLY A 91 25.92 5.88 21.56
N LYS A 92 26.38 6.11 20.32
CA LYS A 92 26.62 7.44 19.74
C LYS A 92 25.65 7.72 18.60
N ALA A 93 25.61 8.98 18.16
CA ALA A 93 24.85 9.39 16.99
C ALA A 93 25.24 8.52 15.76
N ASN A 94 24.24 8.07 15.02
CA ASN A 94 24.47 7.26 13.83
C ASN A 94 25.20 8.10 12.76
N PRO A 95 26.31 7.59 12.18
CA PRO A 95 27.00 8.28 11.10
C PRO A 95 26.21 8.28 9.78
N TRP A 96 25.27 7.35 9.60
CA TRP A 96 24.38 7.29 8.43
C TRP A 96 23.17 8.20 8.62
N LYS A 97 22.76 8.84 7.52
CA LYS A 97 21.56 9.68 7.46
C LYS A 97 20.73 9.30 6.24
N ILE A 98 19.42 9.16 6.41
CA ILE A 98 18.49 9.07 5.27
C ILE A 98 18.37 10.49 4.68
N THR A 99 18.63 10.59 3.38
CA THR A 99 18.59 11.86 2.63
C THR A 99 17.39 11.97 1.71
N GLY A 100 16.67 10.87 1.52
CA GLY A 100 15.49 10.82 0.67
C GLY A 100 15.14 9.39 0.29
N GLY A 101 14.28 9.26 -0.71
CA GLY A 101 13.85 8.00 -1.27
C GLY A 101 12.56 8.14 -2.07
N THR A 102 11.99 7.02 -2.47
CA THR A 102 10.80 6.96 -3.31
C THR A 102 9.80 5.98 -2.71
N TYR A 103 8.57 6.43 -2.54
CA TYR A 103 7.45 5.55 -2.17
C TYR A 103 6.60 5.27 -3.41
N CYS A 104 6.39 3.98 -3.73
CA CYS A 104 5.60 3.52 -4.88
C CYS A 104 4.35 2.78 -4.41
N CYS A 105 3.19 3.20 -4.89
CA CYS A 105 1.89 2.63 -4.55
C CYS A 105 1.09 2.43 -5.84
N PHE A 106 0.71 1.19 -6.15
CA PHE A 106 -0.02 0.91 -7.37
C PHE A 106 -1.48 1.35 -7.23
N ASN A 107 -2.01 2.07 -8.22
CA ASN A 107 -3.43 2.37 -8.33
C ASN A 107 -4.07 1.35 -9.28
N ALA A 108 -4.93 0.48 -8.74
CA ALA A 108 -5.54 -0.60 -9.50
C ALA A 108 -6.69 -0.15 -10.41
N PHE A 109 -7.36 0.96 -10.09
CA PHE A 109 -8.43 1.52 -10.93
C PHE A 109 -7.87 2.15 -12.20
N SER A 110 -6.99 3.14 -12.04
CA SER A 110 -6.35 3.82 -13.19
C SER A 110 -5.19 3.03 -13.80
N ARG A 111 -4.77 1.93 -13.18
CA ARG A 111 -3.64 1.08 -13.59
C ARG A 111 -2.34 1.87 -13.82
N VAL A 112 -2.00 2.69 -12.83
CA VAL A 112 -0.76 3.48 -12.81
C VAL A 112 -0.03 3.27 -11.48
N ASP A 113 1.29 3.39 -11.50
CA ASP A 113 2.11 3.33 -10.29
C ASP A 113 2.36 4.74 -9.77
N LEU A 114 1.67 5.13 -8.70
CA LEU A 114 1.85 6.43 -8.05
C LEU A 114 3.18 6.42 -7.30
N ARG A 115 4.05 7.37 -7.63
CA ARG A 115 5.36 7.52 -7.00
C ARG A 115 5.51 8.88 -6.35
N VAL A 116 6.12 8.89 -5.18
CA VAL A 116 6.47 10.11 -4.47
C VAL A 116 7.96 10.08 -4.13
N ASP A 117 8.71 10.95 -4.79
CA ASP A 117 10.11 11.20 -4.50
C ASP A 117 10.22 12.22 -3.37
N ILE A 118 10.98 11.86 -2.33
CA ILE A 118 11.12 12.62 -1.09
C ILE A 118 12.59 12.95 -0.90
N LYS A 119 12.89 14.21 -0.57
CA LYS A 119 14.22 14.71 -0.18
C LYS A 119 14.15 15.25 1.24
N ILE A 120 15.22 15.04 2.01
CA ILE A 120 15.30 15.41 3.42
C ILE A 120 16.52 16.32 3.65
N PRO A 121 16.35 17.55 4.19
CA PRO A 121 15.08 18.20 4.54
C PRO A 121 14.45 18.94 3.33
N GLY A 122 13.23 18.54 2.97
CA GLY A 122 12.41 19.28 2.00
C GLY A 122 12.59 18.83 0.55
N GLY A 123 11.49 18.88 -0.20
CA GLY A 123 11.36 18.38 -1.57
C GLY A 123 10.48 17.15 -1.60
N VAL A 124 9.29 17.29 -2.19
CA VAL A 124 8.34 16.21 -2.41
C VAL A 124 7.81 16.38 -3.82
N GLU A 125 7.96 15.36 -4.65
CA GLU A 125 7.45 15.34 -6.02
C GLU A 125 6.59 14.09 -6.20
N ALA A 126 5.32 14.28 -6.54
CA ALA A 126 4.38 13.19 -6.81
C ALA A 126 4.10 13.11 -8.31
N TYR A 127 4.19 11.91 -8.87
CA TYR A 127 3.96 11.62 -10.28
C TYR A 127 3.43 10.19 -10.44
N VAL A 128 2.97 9.85 -11.63
CA VAL A 128 2.56 8.47 -11.95
C VAL A 128 3.44 7.90 -13.04
N ILE A 129 3.70 6.60 -12.97
CA ILE A 129 4.28 5.82 -14.05
C ILE A 129 3.16 4.96 -14.65
N ASP A 130 2.95 5.07 -15.96
CA ASP A 130 1.98 4.22 -16.64
C ASP A 130 2.51 2.80 -16.88
N LEU A 131 1.68 1.91 -17.42
CA LEU A 131 2.08 0.51 -17.68
C LEU A 131 3.21 0.38 -18.72
N ARG A 132 3.52 1.43 -19.50
CA ARG A 132 4.63 1.44 -20.47
C ARG A 132 5.94 1.86 -19.82
N GLY A 133 5.90 2.36 -18.59
CA GLY A 133 7.04 2.90 -17.88
C GLY A 133 7.23 4.40 -18.08
N ASP A 134 6.28 5.08 -18.72
CA ASP A 134 6.38 6.52 -18.98
C ASP A 134 5.95 7.33 -17.76
N LYS A 135 6.72 8.36 -17.42
CA LYS A 135 6.44 9.29 -16.30
C LYS A 135 5.47 10.38 -16.74
N HIS A 136 4.39 10.56 -15.97
CA HIS A 136 3.38 11.59 -16.20
C HIS A 136 3.11 12.42 -14.94
N GLU A 137 2.78 13.70 -15.15
CA GLU A 137 2.23 14.55 -14.09
C GLU A 137 0.82 14.11 -13.69
N ILE A 138 0.44 14.36 -12.45
CA ILE A 138 -0.88 14.00 -11.94
C ILE A 138 -1.89 15.08 -12.37
N THR A 139 -2.70 14.78 -13.38
CA THR A 139 -3.70 15.72 -13.92
C THR A 139 -4.98 15.78 -13.09
N ASN A 140 -5.44 14.63 -12.56
CA ASN A 140 -6.61 14.54 -11.67
C ASN A 140 -6.18 14.10 -10.27
N THR A 141 -5.57 15.03 -9.54
CA THR A 141 -4.94 14.78 -8.23
C THR A 141 -5.91 14.14 -7.24
N ALA A 142 -7.12 14.66 -7.08
CA ALA A 142 -8.06 14.14 -6.09
C ALA A 142 -8.46 12.69 -6.37
N ALA A 143 -8.82 12.36 -7.63
CA ALA A 143 -9.23 11.01 -7.99
C ALA A 143 -8.07 10.01 -7.88
N ILE A 144 -6.87 10.35 -8.37
CA ILE A 144 -5.72 9.45 -8.30
C ILE A 144 -5.36 9.10 -6.86
N TRP A 145 -5.34 10.08 -5.95
CA TRP A 145 -5.06 9.81 -4.55
C TRP A 145 -6.15 8.99 -3.86
N GLN A 146 -7.43 9.24 -4.18
CA GLN A 146 -8.55 8.46 -3.63
C GLN A 146 -8.52 7.00 -4.09
N GLU A 147 -8.36 6.77 -5.39
CA GLU A 147 -8.24 5.43 -5.98
C GLU A 147 -7.02 4.68 -5.42
N THR A 148 -5.89 5.37 -5.28
CA THR A 148 -4.66 4.79 -4.72
C THR A 148 -4.85 4.43 -3.25
N TYR A 149 -5.53 5.29 -2.48
CA TYR A 149 -5.88 5.01 -1.09
C TYR A 149 -6.76 3.76 -0.96
N VAL A 150 -7.83 3.67 -1.74
CA VAL A 150 -8.71 2.48 -1.74
C VAL A 150 -7.93 1.23 -2.17
N SER A 151 -7.11 1.33 -3.22
CA SER A 151 -6.27 0.22 -3.69
C SER A 151 -5.30 -0.29 -2.61
N ALA A 152 -4.63 0.62 -1.90
CA ALA A 152 -3.66 0.28 -0.85
C ALA A 152 -4.33 -0.39 0.37
N VAL A 153 -5.48 0.12 0.79
CA VAL A 153 -6.25 -0.48 1.90
C VAL A 153 -6.76 -1.87 1.52
N LEU A 154 -7.33 -2.03 0.31
CA LEU A 154 -7.79 -3.33 -0.16
C LEU A 154 -6.65 -4.33 -0.29
N ARG A 155 -5.49 -3.94 -0.83
CA ARG A 155 -4.28 -4.80 -0.85
C ARG A 155 -3.91 -5.29 0.55
N ALA A 156 -3.95 -4.40 1.55
CA ALA A 156 -3.60 -4.76 2.92
C ALA A 156 -4.65 -5.69 3.58
N ILE A 157 -5.93 -5.55 3.25
CA ILE A 157 -7.02 -6.41 3.77
C ILE A 157 -6.98 -7.80 3.10
N HIS A 158 -6.68 -7.85 1.80
CA HIS A 158 -6.62 -9.10 1.04
C HIS A 158 -5.35 -9.90 1.25
N ASP A 159 -4.32 -9.31 1.86
CA ASP A 159 -3.08 -9.99 2.20
C ASP A 159 -3.34 -11.31 2.96
N ASP A 160 -2.80 -12.39 2.39
CA ASP A 160 -2.94 -13.78 2.81
C ASP A 160 -1.62 -14.34 3.36
N GLN A 161 -0.60 -13.50 3.51
CA GLN A 161 0.77 -13.89 3.87
C GLN A 161 0.91 -14.45 5.30
N MET A 162 -0.21 -14.67 6.00
CA MET A 162 -0.30 -15.35 7.30
C MET A 162 -1.14 -16.64 7.23
N GLU A 163 -1.67 -16.99 6.06
CA GLU A 163 -2.42 -18.23 5.81
C GLU A 163 -1.47 -19.42 5.65
N GLU A 164 -1.93 -20.59 6.07
CA GLU A 164 -1.13 -21.82 6.02
C GLU A 164 -0.86 -22.24 4.57
N GLY A 165 0.41 -22.49 4.25
CA GLY A 165 0.84 -22.90 2.91
C GLY A 165 1.20 -21.75 1.96
N VAL A 166 1.06 -20.50 2.39
CA VAL A 166 1.53 -19.33 1.62
C VAL A 166 3.01 -19.05 1.95
N GLU A 167 3.86 -18.99 0.92
CA GLU A 167 5.26 -18.61 1.11
C GLU A 167 5.36 -17.12 1.50
N PRO A 168 6.10 -16.79 2.58
CA PRO A 168 6.17 -15.43 3.07
C PRO A 168 6.97 -14.54 2.12
N LEU A 169 6.39 -13.41 1.75
CA LEU A 169 7.07 -12.36 1.01
C LEU A 169 8.17 -11.74 1.87
N LEU A 170 9.42 -12.00 1.47
CA LEU A 170 10.59 -11.44 2.13
C LEU A 170 10.62 -9.90 1.99
N GLY A 171 11.10 -9.21 3.02
CA GLY A 171 11.17 -7.75 3.00
C GLY A 171 9.84 -7.04 3.21
N LEU A 172 8.75 -7.76 3.53
CA LEU A 172 7.44 -7.16 3.76
C LEU A 172 7.29 -6.62 5.18
N ARG A 173 6.97 -5.32 5.28
CA ARG A 173 6.54 -4.67 6.50
C ARG A 173 5.04 -4.41 6.46
N LYS A 174 4.30 -5.05 7.36
CA LYS A 174 2.85 -4.85 7.50
C LYS A 174 2.53 -3.86 8.61
N LEU A 175 1.59 -2.96 8.33
CA LEU A 175 0.95 -2.06 9.27
C LEU A 175 -0.56 -2.30 9.21
N ASP A 176 -1.28 -1.92 10.26
CA ASP A 176 -2.73 -1.88 10.20
C ASP A 176 -3.16 -0.74 9.26
N PRO A 177 -3.88 -1.02 8.14
CA PRO A 177 -4.34 0.01 7.22
C PRO A 177 -5.39 0.94 7.84
N LEU A 178 -6.11 0.51 8.87
CA LEU A 178 -7.24 1.23 9.47
C LEU A 178 -7.17 1.24 11.01
N PRO A 179 -6.10 1.80 11.61
CA PRO A 179 -5.86 1.70 13.05
C PRO A 179 -6.82 2.52 13.93
N THR A 180 -7.72 3.30 13.32
CA THR A 180 -8.71 4.11 14.04
C THR A 180 -10.04 4.11 13.31
N ILE A 181 -11.14 4.21 14.05
CA ILE A 181 -12.50 4.35 13.51
C ILE A 181 -12.63 5.55 12.57
N LYS A 182 -11.85 6.61 12.79
CA LYS A 182 -11.83 7.78 11.88
C LYS A 182 -11.30 7.40 10.49
N LEU A 183 -10.24 6.61 10.43
CA LEU A 183 -9.67 6.15 9.17
C LEU A 183 -10.57 5.10 8.49
N GLU A 184 -11.20 4.23 9.27
CA GLU A 184 -12.22 3.31 8.75
C GLU A 184 -13.38 4.05 8.07
N LYS A 185 -13.95 5.07 8.71
CA LYS A 185 -15.02 5.88 8.10
C LYS A 185 -14.57 6.56 6.81
N ARG A 186 -13.36 7.11 6.80
CA ARG A 186 -12.77 7.72 5.60
C ARG A 186 -12.57 6.71 4.48
N PHE A 187 -12.17 5.48 4.81
CA PHE A 187 -12.09 4.39 3.85
C PHE A 187 -13.46 4.05 3.27
N LEU A 188 -14.50 3.92 4.11
CA LEU A 188 -15.86 3.66 3.63
C LEU A 188 -16.37 4.79 2.72
N GLU A 189 -16.13 6.05 3.07
CA GLU A 189 -16.50 7.20 2.21
C GLU A 189 -15.81 7.13 0.84
N ALA A 190 -14.50 6.86 0.82
CA ALA A 190 -13.75 6.69 -0.42
C ALA A 190 -14.21 5.45 -1.21
N ALA A 191 -14.44 4.32 -0.54
CA ALA A 191 -14.90 3.09 -1.16
C ALA A 191 -16.31 3.23 -1.76
N ALA A 192 -17.21 3.98 -1.11
CA ALA A 192 -18.52 4.31 -1.67
C ALA A 192 -18.38 5.11 -2.97
N ALA A 193 -17.50 6.11 -2.99
CA ALA A 193 -17.26 6.93 -4.18
C ALA A 193 -16.70 6.10 -5.36
N GLU A 194 -15.94 5.04 -5.07
CA GLU A 194 -15.36 4.16 -6.09
C GLU A 194 -16.14 2.86 -6.33
N TYR A 195 -17.28 2.68 -5.67
CA TYR A 195 -18.00 1.41 -5.62
C TYR A 195 -18.39 0.90 -7.01
N PHE A 196 -18.99 1.76 -7.83
CA PHE A 196 -19.50 1.38 -9.16
C PHE A 196 -18.40 1.14 -10.20
N LYS A 197 -17.14 1.47 -9.89
CA LYS A 197 -15.97 1.06 -10.67
C LYS A 197 -15.18 -0.09 -10.00
N GLY A 198 -15.66 -0.64 -8.89
CA GLY A 198 -15.03 -1.73 -8.16
C GLY A 198 -14.77 -2.99 -9.00
N TRP A 199 -15.60 -3.26 -10.01
CA TRP A 199 -15.39 -4.36 -10.96
C TRP A 199 -14.06 -4.27 -11.72
N GLN A 200 -13.47 -3.08 -11.86
CA GLN A 200 -12.16 -2.88 -12.50
C GLN A 200 -11.01 -3.49 -11.69
N LEU A 201 -11.21 -3.69 -10.38
CA LEU A 201 -10.20 -4.26 -9.50
C LEU A 201 -9.99 -5.76 -9.70
N GLY A 202 -10.89 -6.45 -10.42
CA GLY A 202 -10.91 -7.90 -10.52
C GLY A 202 -11.76 -8.55 -9.43
N SER A 203 -11.67 -9.88 -9.35
CA SER A 203 -12.44 -10.71 -8.43
C SER A 203 -11.61 -11.95 -8.06
N LYS A 204 -12.09 -12.75 -7.09
CA LYS A 204 -11.52 -14.06 -6.82
C LYS A 204 -11.57 -14.98 -8.05
N SER A 205 -10.71 -16.00 -8.07
CA SER A 205 -10.53 -16.90 -9.22
C SER A 205 -11.77 -17.73 -9.59
N GLU A 206 -12.68 -17.95 -8.65
CA GLU A 206 -13.94 -18.68 -8.86
C GLU A 206 -14.97 -17.86 -9.63
N VAL A 207 -14.81 -16.53 -9.64
CA VAL A 207 -15.71 -15.59 -10.30
C VAL A 207 -15.19 -15.35 -11.72
N GLN A 208 -16.00 -15.72 -12.72
CA GLN A 208 -15.60 -15.61 -14.13
C GLN A 208 -15.50 -14.16 -14.61
N VAL A 209 -16.43 -13.31 -14.16
CA VAL A 209 -16.52 -11.90 -14.58
C VAL A 209 -16.83 -11.06 -13.36
N PRO A 210 -15.96 -10.08 -13.01
CA PRO A 210 -16.25 -9.15 -11.94
C PRO A 210 -17.54 -8.36 -12.22
N THR A 211 -18.37 -8.19 -11.20
CA THR A 211 -19.62 -7.41 -11.26
C THR A 211 -19.62 -6.36 -10.16
N VAL A 212 -20.65 -5.50 -10.12
CA VAL A 212 -20.82 -4.54 -9.01
C VAL A 212 -20.94 -5.23 -7.65
N SER A 213 -21.46 -6.46 -7.63
CA SER A 213 -21.70 -7.25 -6.41
C SER A 213 -20.66 -8.33 -6.14
N SER A 214 -19.71 -8.54 -7.06
CA SER A 214 -18.65 -9.55 -6.91
C SER A 214 -17.35 -9.04 -7.51
N ASN A 215 -16.51 -8.48 -6.65
CA ASN A 215 -15.21 -7.91 -6.97
C ASN A 215 -14.39 -7.73 -5.68
N HIS A 216 -13.10 -7.41 -5.83
CA HIS A 216 -12.19 -7.26 -4.69
C HIS A 216 -12.56 -6.13 -3.72
N LEU A 217 -13.27 -5.08 -4.14
CA LEU A 217 -13.75 -4.04 -3.21
C LEU A 217 -14.83 -4.61 -2.29
N VAL A 218 -15.83 -5.28 -2.86
CA VAL A 218 -16.90 -5.95 -2.09
C VAL A 218 -16.31 -6.98 -1.13
N ASP A 219 -15.47 -7.86 -1.66
CA ASP A 219 -14.85 -8.94 -0.87
C ASP A 219 -13.96 -8.37 0.25
N GLY A 220 -13.25 -7.27 0.01
CA GLY A 220 -12.42 -6.62 1.00
C GLY A 220 -13.24 -6.02 2.15
N ILE A 221 -14.33 -5.31 1.84
CA ILE A 221 -15.23 -4.77 2.86
C ILE A 221 -15.85 -5.90 3.68
N LEU A 222 -16.38 -6.94 3.03
CA LEU A 222 -16.95 -8.10 3.72
C LEU A 222 -15.92 -8.81 4.59
N LYS A 223 -14.71 -9.11 4.07
CA LYS A 223 -13.62 -9.73 4.83
C LYS A 223 -13.25 -8.92 6.07
N TYR A 224 -13.07 -7.60 5.92
CA TYR A 224 -12.70 -6.72 7.02
C TYR A 224 -13.75 -6.70 8.15
N PHE A 225 -15.02 -6.46 7.82
CA PHE A 225 -16.08 -6.36 8.83
C PHE A 225 -16.48 -7.72 9.40
N THR A 226 -16.37 -8.82 8.65
CA THR A 226 -16.56 -10.17 9.18
C THR A 226 -15.48 -10.52 10.19
N ASN A 227 -14.21 -10.30 9.86
CA ASN A 227 -13.10 -10.59 10.77
C ASN A 227 -13.17 -9.74 12.05
N ALA A 228 -13.72 -8.53 11.96
CA ALA A 228 -13.97 -7.67 13.11
C ALA A 228 -15.26 -8.01 13.89
N GLY A 229 -16.09 -8.95 13.41
CA GLY A 229 -17.38 -9.28 14.02
C GLY A 229 -18.43 -8.16 13.93
N ARG A 230 -18.30 -7.27 12.94
CA ARG A 230 -19.10 -6.04 12.77
C ARG A 230 -19.83 -6.00 11.43
N LEU A 231 -20.43 -7.12 11.03
CA LEU A 231 -21.21 -7.22 9.78
C LEU A 231 -22.37 -6.23 9.66
N HIS A 232 -22.89 -5.73 10.79
CA HIS A 232 -23.88 -4.65 10.78
C HIS A 232 -23.35 -3.38 10.12
N ASP A 233 -22.07 -3.03 10.32
CA ASP A 233 -21.46 -1.84 9.72
C ASP A 233 -21.34 -1.99 8.19
N ALA A 234 -20.96 -3.19 7.71
CA ALA A 234 -21.01 -3.51 6.28
C ALA A 234 -22.44 -3.46 5.72
N SER A 235 -23.43 -3.97 6.47
CA SER A 235 -24.84 -3.90 6.07
C SER A 235 -25.31 -2.45 5.91
N ALA A 236 -24.94 -1.58 6.87
CA ALA A 236 -25.26 -0.16 6.81
C ALA A 236 -24.62 0.52 5.59
N PHE A 237 -23.37 0.17 5.27
CA PHE A 237 -22.69 0.65 4.07
C PHE A 237 -23.38 0.21 2.78
N PHE A 238 -23.65 -1.08 2.59
CA PHE A 238 -24.29 -1.56 1.35
C PHE A 238 -25.75 -1.11 1.23
N SER A 239 -26.44 -0.84 2.35
CA SER A 239 -27.80 -0.30 2.32
C SER A 239 -27.87 1.08 1.67
N THR A 240 -26.83 1.92 1.82
CA THR A 240 -26.83 3.24 1.17
C THR A 240 -26.65 3.11 -0.34
N LEU A 241 -25.81 2.16 -0.79
CA LEU A 241 -25.56 1.88 -2.20
C LEU A 241 -26.74 1.17 -2.88
N PHE A 242 -27.48 0.34 -2.15
CA PHE A 242 -28.69 -0.34 -2.66
C PHE A 242 -29.79 0.63 -3.10
N VAL A 243 -29.85 1.83 -2.50
CA VAL A 243 -30.77 2.89 -2.92
C VAL A 243 -30.45 3.38 -4.33
N GLU A 244 -29.17 3.35 -4.72
CA GLU A 244 -28.70 3.77 -6.04
C GLU A 244 -28.79 2.64 -7.07
N ASP A 245 -28.45 1.41 -6.69
CA ASP A 245 -28.50 0.24 -7.58
C ASP A 245 -29.04 -1.02 -6.85
N PRO A 246 -30.19 -1.57 -7.28
CA PRO A 246 -30.74 -2.80 -6.71
C PRO A 246 -29.84 -4.04 -6.83
N GLU A 247 -28.87 -4.08 -7.76
CA GLU A 247 -27.94 -5.21 -7.90
C GLU A 247 -27.09 -5.43 -6.64
N VAL A 248 -26.88 -4.38 -5.84
CA VAL A 248 -26.20 -4.44 -4.53
C VAL A 248 -26.98 -5.28 -3.52
N GLY A 249 -28.27 -5.54 -3.76
CA GLY A 249 -29.13 -6.34 -2.89
C GLY A 249 -28.60 -7.75 -2.64
N ALA A 250 -27.87 -8.33 -3.59
CA ALA A 250 -27.21 -9.61 -3.41
C ALA A 250 -26.12 -9.56 -2.33
N VAL A 251 -25.33 -8.49 -2.28
CA VAL A 251 -24.29 -8.26 -1.25
C VAL A 251 -24.93 -7.97 0.10
N LEU A 252 -25.96 -7.12 0.12
CA LEU A 252 -26.68 -6.79 1.34
C LEU A 252 -27.36 -8.02 1.98
N ALA A 253 -27.87 -8.95 1.17
CA ALA A 253 -28.40 -10.21 1.69
C ALA A 253 -27.32 -11.05 2.38
N GLN A 254 -26.09 -11.09 1.85
CA GLN A 254 -24.97 -11.81 2.46
C GLN A 254 -24.61 -11.25 3.84
N THR A 255 -24.63 -9.93 4.01
CA THR A 255 -24.32 -9.31 5.31
C THR A 255 -25.35 -9.62 6.38
N TYR A 256 -26.63 -9.80 6.01
CA TYR A 256 -27.68 -10.22 6.95
C TYR A 256 -27.64 -11.71 7.29
N LEU A 257 -27.32 -12.56 6.31
CA LEU A 257 -27.28 -14.01 6.51
C LEU A 257 -25.99 -14.49 7.17
N GLY A 258 -24.94 -13.67 7.20
CA GLY A 258 -23.61 -14.08 7.65
C GLY A 258 -23.03 -15.27 6.86
N SER A 259 -23.59 -15.55 5.68
CA SER A 259 -23.34 -16.74 4.88
C SER A 259 -22.56 -16.38 3.62
N GLY A 260 -21.51 -17.14 3.29
CA GLY A 260 -20.68 -16.95 2.09
C GLY A 260 -19.40 -16.12 2.30
N ILE A 261 -19.05 -15.82 3.56
CA ILE A 261 -17.88 -15.02 3.92
C ILE A 261 -16.80 -15.94 4.52
N SER A 262 -16.22 -16.78 3.68
CA SER A 262 -15.00 -17.55 3.95
C SER A 262 -13.94 -17.15 2.95
#